data_AF-A0A4S8W676-F1
#
_entry.id   AF-A0A4S8W676-F1
#
_cell.length_a   1.000
_cell.length_b   1.000
_cell.length_c   1.000
_cell.angle_alpha   90.00
_cell.angle_beta   90.00
_cell.angle_gamma   90.00
#
_symmetry.space_group_name_H-M   'P 1'
#
loop_
_entity.id
_entity.type
_entity.pdbx_description
1 polymer ?
#
loop_
_entity_poly.entity_id
_entity_poly.type
_entity_poly.pdbx_seq_one_letter_code
_entity_poly.pdbx_strand_id
1 'polypeptide(L)'
;MPGAKLWAKMIGSGAVLCIGGPYLIYYVTPTEEELFVRYNPELQRRSLENRKEKQENFNEWVTQLKKHSKSDLPLWTAWDKSSAEHKEAGVARLLEERRIAEQAAQARKDEIKNSAA
;
A
#
# COMPACT_ATOMS: atom_id res chain seq x y z
N MET A 1 -47.44 19.39 16.38
CA MET A 1 -46.34 18.93 15.50
C MET A 1 -45.59 20.15 14.98
N PRO A 2 -44.25 20.13 14.89
CA PRO A 2 -43.50 21.25 14.31
C PRO A 2 -44.00 21.56 12.90
N GLY A 3 -44.25 22.85 12.62
CA GLY A 3 -44.84 23.28 11.36
C GLY A 3 -43.90 23.10 10.16
N ALA A 4 -44.48 23.01 8.95
CA ALA A 4 -43.75 22.79 7.69
C ALA A 4 -42.58 23.79 7.47
N LYS A 5 -42.72 25.03 7.96
CA LYS A 5 -41.67 26.05 7.91
C LYS A 5 -40.40 25.66 8.69
N LEU A 6 -40.55 25.03 9.85
CA LEU A 6 -39.40 24.60 10.66
C LEU A 6 -38.67 23.45 9.95
N TRP A 7 -39.41 22.47 9.43
CA TRP A 7 -38.84 21.36 8.67
C TRP A 7 -38.10 21.84 7.41
N ALA A 8 -38.66 22.78 6.67
CA ALA A 8 -37.99 23.37 5.50
C ALA A 8 -36.64 24.02 5.88
N LYS A 9 -36.59 24.76 6.98
CA LYS A 9 -35.34 25.37 7.48
C LYS A 9 -34.31 24.33 7.92
N MET A 10 -34.76 23.28 8.61
CA MET A 10 -33.87 22.22 9.10
C MET A 10 -33.31 21.40 7.94
N ILE A 11 -34.15 21.01 6.97
CA ILE A 11 -33.71 20.28 5.76
C ILE A 11 -32.78 21.15 4.93
N GLY A 12 -33.11 22.43 4.72
CA GLY A 12 -32.25 23.35 3.97
C GLY A 12 -30.87 23.51 4.63
N SER A 13 -30.83 23.74 5.94
CA SER A 13 -29.57 23.87 6.68
C SER A 13 -28.76 22.57 6.67
N GLY A 14 -29.42 21.42 6.86
CA GLY A 14 -28.79 20.11 6.79
C GLY A 14 -28.21 19.81 5.41
N ALA A 15 -28.95 20.10 4.34
CA ALA A 15 -28.47 19.91 2.97
C ALA A 15 -27.26 20.79 2.66
N VAL A 16 -27.26 22.05 3.10
CA VAL A 16 -26.12 22.95 2.93
C VAL A 16 -24.88 22.42 3.65
N LEU A 17 -25.01 21.86 4.85
CA LEU A 17 -23.86 21.29 5.56
C LEU A 17 -23.39 19.98 4.93
N CYS A 18 -24.31 19.07 4.62
CA CYS A 18 -23.99 17.75 4.07
C CYS A 18 -23.44 17.81 2.64
N ILE A 19 -23.88 18.76 1.81
CA ILE A 19 -23.43 18.92 0.42
C ILE A 19 -22.35 20.00 0.33
N GLY A 20 -22.59 21.15 0.95
CA GLY A 20 -21.69 22.30 0.90
C GLY A 20 -20.36 22.06 1.61
N GLY A 21 -20.34 21.27 2.69
CA GLY A 21 -19.10 20.87 3.36
C GLY A 21 -18.14 20.12 2.41
N PRO A 22 -18.53 18.95 1.89
CA PRO A 22 -17.71 18.22 0.92
C PRO A 22 -17.40 19.03 -0.34
N TYR A 23 -18.36 19.81 -0.85
CA TYR A 23 -18.16 20.65 -2.03
C TYR A 23 -17.07 21.71 -1.80
N LEU A 24 -17.08 22.39 -0.65
CA LEU A 24 -16.05 23.36 -0.28
C LEU A 24 -14.68 22.69 -0.20
N ILE A 25 -14.60 21.50 0.40
CA ILE A 25 -13.34 20.74 0.47
C ILE A 25 -12.83 20.43 -0.94
N TYR A 26 -13.66 19.94 -1.85
CA TYR A 26 -13.26 19.68 -3.23
C TYR A 26 -12.82 20.96 -3.96
N TYR A 27 -13.43 22.10 -3.63
CA TYR A 27 -13.09 23.39 -4.24
C TYR A 27 -11.72 23.92 -3.79
N VAL A 28 -11.37 23.76 -2.50
CA VAL A 28 -10.12 24.30 -1.94
C VAL A 28 -8.96 23.32 -1.98
N THR A 29 -9.23 22.01 -2.06
CA THR A 29 -8.19 21.00 -2.07
C THR A 29 -7.51 21.00 -3.45
N PRO A 30 -6.21 21.29 -3.53
CA PRO A 30 -5.49 21.30 -4.80
C PRO A 30 -5.48 19.91 -5.42
N THR A 31 -5.47 19.86 -6.76
CA THR A 31 -5.40 18.59 -7.49
C THR A 31 -4.00 17.98 -7.39
N GLU A 32 -3.86 16.69 -7.67
CA GLU A 32 -2.57 15.99 -7.65
C GLU A 32 -1.54 16.63 -8.61
N GLU A 33 -2.00 17.14 -9.75
CA GLU A 33 -1.16 17.81 -10.75
C GLU A 33 -0.64 19.16 -10.23
N GLU A 34 -1.50 19.96 -9.57
CA GLU A 34 -1.09 21.22 -8.94
C GLU A 34 -0.11 20.99 -7.79
N LEU A 35 -0.31 19.92 -7.01
CA LEU A 35 0.62 19.51 -5.97
C LEU A 35 1.97 19.09 -6.55
N PHE A 36 1.96 18.32 -7.66
CA PHE A 36 3.17 17.88 -8.34
C PHE A 36 4.02 19.06 -8.84
N VAL A 37 3.38 20.08 -9.43
CA VAL A 37 4.08 21.30 -9.88
C VAL A 37 4.75 22.05 -8.73
N ARG A 38 4.17 21.99 -7.53
CA ARG A 38 4.74 22.62 -6.32
C ARG A 38 5.87 21.81 -5.66
N TYR A 39 6.11 20.56 -6.09
CA TYR A 39 7.20 19.75 -5.55
C TYR A 39 8.58 20.26 -5.98
N ASN A 40 9.60 19.95 -5.16
CA ASN A 40 11.00 20.13 -5.53
C ASN A 40 11.32 19.23 -6.76
N PRO A 41 12.15 19.67 -7.73
CA PRO A 41 12.54 18.88 -8.90
C PRO A 41 13.01 17.45 -8.61
N GLU A 42 13.68 17.19 -7.48
CA GLU A 42 14.06 15.83 -7.08
C GLU A 42 12.83 14.95 -6.79
N LEU A 43 11.87 15.47 -6.04
CA LEU A 43 10.63 14.77 -5.70
C LEU A 43 9.74 14.56 -6.92
N GLN A 44 9.73 15.50 -7.86
CA GLN A 44 9.02 15.34 -9.13
C GLN A 44 9.58 14.15 -9.90
N ARG A 45 10.91 14.08 -10.04
CA ARG A 45 11.57 12.97 -10.72
C ARG A 45 11.29 11.63 -10.04
N ARG A 46 11.45 11.56 -8.72
CA ARG A 46 11.17 10.34 -7.95
C ARG A 46 9.70 9.91 -8.03
N SER A 47 8.78 10.86 -8.05
CA SER A 47 7.35 10.56 -8.19
C SER A 47 7.01 10.01 -9.58
N LEU A 48 7.71 10.46 -10.64
CA LEU A 48 7.56 9.92 -11.99
C LEU A 48 8.16 8.52 -12.11
N GLU A 49 9.38 8.32 -11.58
CA GLU A 49 10.06 7.02 -11.57
C GLU A 49 9.25 5.96 -10.81
N ASN A 50 8.71 6.31 -9.65
CA ASN A 50 8.00 5.37 -8.78
C ASN A 50 6.50 5.25 -9.11
N ARG A 51 5.98 5.95 -10.14
CA ARG A 51 4.54 5.98 -10.44
C ARG A 51 4.00 4.58 -10.73
N LYS A 52 4.73 3.80 -11.53
CA LYS A 52 4.36 2.44 -11.90
C LYS A 52 4.38 1.50 -10.67
N GLU A 53 5.46 1.54 -9.91
CA GLU A 53 5.62 0.77 -8.68
C GLU A 53 4.49 1.07 -7.68
N LYS A 54 4.14 2.35 -7.47
CA LYS A 54 3.02 2.73 -6.60
C LYS A 54 1.69 2.15 -7.09
N GLN A 55 1.44 2.15 -8.40
CA GLN A 55 0.22 1.58 -8.97
C GLN A 55 0.15 0.07 -8.77
N GLU A 56 1.26 -0.63 -8.98
CA GLU A 56 1.38 -2.07 -8.76
C GLU A 56 1.17 -2.42 -7.28
N ASN A 57 1.86 -1.73 -6.39
CA ASN A 57 1.71 -1.89 -4.93
C ASN A 57 0.26 -1.62 -4.47
N PHE A 58 -0.39 -0.61 -5.04
CA PHE A 58 -1.79 -0.32 -4.73
C PHE A 58 -2.72 -1.44 -5.22
N ASN A 59 -2.53 -1.93 -6.45
CA ASN A 59 -3.32 -3.02 -6.99
C ASN A 59 -3.13 -4.32 -6.18
N GLU A 60 -1.90 -4.61 -5.78
CA GLU A 60 -1.58 -5.73 -4.91
C GLU A 60 -2.27 -5.58 -3.54
N TRP A 61 -2.15 -4.41 -2.93
CA TRP A 61 -2.81 -4.10 -1.66
C TRP A 61 -4.34 -4.28 -1.74
N VAL A 62 -5.00 -3.75 -2.78
CA VAL A 62 -6.45 -3.94 -2.99
C VAL A 62 -6.79 -5.42 -3.16
N THR A 63 -5.94 -6.18 -3.84
CA THR A 63 -6.14 -7.62 -4.04
C THR A 63 -6.05 -8.38 -2.72
N GLN A 64 -5.05 -8.06 -1.88
CA GLN A 64 -4.93 -8.59 -0.54
C GLN A 64 -6.13 -8.18 0.31
N LEU A 65 -6.53 -6.92 0.31
CA LEU A 65 -7.69 -6.43 1.06
C LEU A 65 -8.97 -7.20 0.69
N LYS A 66 -9.22 -7.42 -0.61
CA LYS A 66 -10.34 -8.22 -1.09
C LYS A 66 -10.27 -9.67 -0.61
N LYS A 67 -9.06 -10.26 -0.53
CA LYS A 67 -8.85 -11.60 0.02
C LYS A 67 -9.18 -11.64 1.52
N HIS A 68 -8.73 -10.66 2.28
CA HIS A 68 -8.93 -10.59 3.73
C HIS A 68 -10.38 -10.27 4.10
N SER A 69 -11.05 -9.43 3.31
CA SER A 69 -12.49 -9.11 3.49
C SER A 69 -13.41 -10.33 3.34
N LYS A 70 -12.94 -11.41 2.70
CA LYS A 70 -13.70 -12.67 2.58
C LYS A 70 -13.47 -13.62 3.77
N SER A 71 -12.55 -13.28 4.67
CA SER A 71 -12.31 -14.08 5.87
C SER A 71 -13.26 -13.68 6.98
N ASP A 72 -13.68 -14.64 7.80
CA ASP A 72 -14.53 -14.39 8.98
C ASP A 72 -13.77 -13.72 10.13
N LEU A 73 -12.48 -13.45 9.95
CA LEU A 73 -11.64 -12.78 10.92
C LEU A 73 -11.74 -11.26 10.74
N PRO A 74 -11.61 -10.49 11.84
CA PRO A 74 -11.44 -9.05 11.73
C PRO A 74 -10.22 -8.71 10.86
N LEU A 75 -10.35 -7.65 10.06
CA LEU A 75 -9.36 -7.30 9.03
C LEU A 75 -7.94 -7.15 9.59
N TRP A 76 -7.81 -6.54 10.77
CA TRP A 76 -6.50 -6.35 11.43
C TRP A 76 -5.86 -7.69 11.82
N THR A 77 -6.63 -8.64 12.34
CA THR A 77 -6.13 -9.97 12.71
C THR A 77 -5.70 -10.77 11.48
N ALA A 78 -6.47 -10.69 10.39
CA ALA A 78 -6.11 -11.34 9.13
C ALA A 78 -4.82 -10.73 8.55
N TRP A 79 -4.67 -9.40 8.65
CA TRP A 79 -3.49 -8.68 8.19
C TRP A 79 -2.24 -9.05 9.00
N ASP A 80 -2.34 -9.11 10.32
CA ASP A 80 -1.23 -9.48 11.21
C ASP A 80 -0.73 -10.90 10.91
N LYS A 81 -1.65 -11.84 10.65
CA LYS A 81 -1.31 -13.21 10.24
C LYS A 81 -0.59 -13.22 8.89
N SER A 82 -1.13 -12.56 7.87
CA SER A 82 -0.49 -12.48 6.55
C SER A 82 0.91 -11.85 6.65
N SER A 83 1.05 -10.80 7.47
CA SER A 83 2.34 -10.13 7.71
C SER A 83 3.35 -11.04 8.40
N ALA A 84 2.92 -11.82 9.39
CA ALA A 84 3.76 -12.82 10.05
C ALA A 84 4.21 -13.92 9.08
N GLU A 85 3.29 -14.47 8.28
CA GLU A 85 3.60 -15.47 7.24
C GLU A 85 4.60 -14.93 6.21
N HIS A 86 4.44 -13.68 5.77
CA HIS A 86 5.39 -13.05 4.85
C HIS A 86 6.79 -12.89 5.46
N LYS A 87 6.89 -12.53 6.75
CA LYS A 87 8.17 -12.44 7.45
C LYS A 87 8.84 -13.81 7.58
N GLU A 88 8.09 -14.83 8.00
CA GLU A 88 8.60 -16.19 8.13
C GLU A 88 9.07 -16.74 6.77
N ALA A 89 8.28 -16.55 5.72
CA ALA A 89 8.65 -16.94 4.37
C ALA A 89 9.90 -16.19 3.88
N GLY A 90 10.06 -14.91 4.24
CA GLY A 90 11.25 -14.13 3.94
C GLY A 90 12.50 -14.67 4.64
N VAL A 91 12.41 -14.98 5.93
CA VAL A 91 13.51 -15.58 6.70
C VAL A 91 13.90 -16.94 6.13
N ALA A 92 12.92 -17.79 5.81
CA ALA A 92 13.15 -19.10 5.22
C ALA A 92 13.88 -19.01 3.86
N ARG A 93 13.48 -18.06 2.99
CA ARG A 93 14.17 -17.84 1.71
C ARG A 93 15.62 -17.40 1.89
N LEU A 94 15.89 -16.45 2.79
CA LEU A 94 17.25 -15.98 3.05
C LEU A 94 18.15 -17.10 3.60
N LEU A 95 17.60 -17.98 4.45
CA LEU A 95 18.35 -19.11 4.98
C LEU A 95 18.69 -20.13 3.88
N GLU A 96 17.75 -20.39 2.98
CA GLU A 96 17.95 -21.30 1.85
C GLU A 96 18.96 -20.73 0.83
N GLU A 97 18.90 -19.44 0.53
CA GLU A 97 19.89 -18.76 -0.30
C GLU A 97 21.30 -18.87 0.29
N ARG A 98 21.45 -18.70 1.61
CA ARG A 98 22.74 -18.90 2.29
C ARG A 98 23.21 -20.35 2.17
N ARG A 99 22.33 -21.33 2.39
CA ARG A 99 22.66 -22.75 2.28
C ARG A 99 23.16 -23.10 0.88
N ILE A 100 22.49 -22.60 -0.16
CA ILE A 100 22.88 -22.81 -1.56
C ILE A 100 24.23 -22.14 -1.85
N ALA A 101 24.44 -20.91 -1.38
CA ALA A 101 25.71 -20.19 -1.56
C ALA A 101 26.89 -20.91 -0.86
N GLU A 102 26.68 -21.45 0.33
CA GLU A 102 27.68 -22.24 1.06
C GLU A 102 28.01 -23.54 0.33
N GLN A 103 27.00 -24.24 -0.20
CA GLN A 103 27.21 -25.45 -1.01
C GLN A 103 27.98 -25.17 -2.30
N ALA A 104 27.65 -24.07 -3.00
CA ALA A 104 28.37 -23.65 -4.19
C ALA A 104 29.82 -23.24 -3.89
N ALA A 105 30.06 -22.57 -2.76
CA ALA A 105 31.41 -22.22 -2.32
C ALA A 105 32.23 -23.46 -1.95
N GLN A 106 31.61 -24.47 -1.34
CA GLN A 106 32.27 -25.71 -1.00
C GLN A 106 32.61 -26.54 -2.23
N ALA A 107 31.67 -26.68 -3.18
CA ALA A 107 31.92 -27.36 -4.45
C ALA A 107 33.10 -26.73 -5.22
N ARG A 108 33.19 -25.39 -5.27
CA ARG A 108 34.34 -24.68 -5.86
C ARG A 108 35.65 -25.00 -5.15
N LYS A 109 35.66 -25.11 -3.82
CA LYS A 109 36.87 -25.47 -3.06
C LYS A 109 37.32 -26.90 -3.38
N ASP A 110 36.38 -27.83 -3.54
CA ASP A 110 36.69 -29.22 -3.83
C ASP A 110 37.18 -29.41 -5.28
N GLU A 111 36.65 -28.65 -6.25
CA GLU A 111 37.17 -28.59 -7.62
C GLU A 111 38.62 -28.05 -7.68
N ILE A 112 38.93 -27.01 -6.92
CA ILE A 112 40.29 -26.44 -6.83
C ILE A 112 41.26 -27.46 -6.21
N LYS A 113 40.85 -28.18 -5.17
CA LYS A 113 41.68 -29.22 -4.54
C LYS A 113 41.94 -30.39 -5.48
N ASN A 114 40.93 -30.83 -6.22
CA ASN A 114 41.04 -31.95 -7.15
C ASN A 114 41.81 -31.62 -8.43
N SER A 115 41.89 -30.34 -8.83
CA SER A 115 42.68 -29.89 -9.99
C SER A 115 44.14 -29.55 -9.65
N ALA A 116 44.48 -29.47 -8.36
CA ALA A 116 45.84 -29.20 -7.86
C ALA A 116 46.61 -30.47 -7.44
N ALA A 117 46.00 -31.66 -7.56
CA ALA A 117 46.61 -32.97 -7.32
C ALA A 117 46.84 -33.69 -8.66
#